data_AF-A0A7C5S301-F1
#
_entry.id   AF-A0A7C5S301-F1
#
_cell.length_a   1.000
_cell.length_b   1.000
_cell.length_c   1.000
_cell.angle_alpha   90.00
_cell.angle_beta   90.00
_cell.angle_gamma   90.00
#
_symmetry.space_group_name_H-M   'P 1'
#
loop_
_entity.id
_entity.type
_entity.pdbx_description
1 polymer ?
#
loop_
_entity_poly.entity_id
_entity_poly.type
_entity_poly.pdbx_seq_one_letter_code
_entity_poly.pdbx_strand_id
1 'polypeptide(L)'
;MTLTVKKRTSRVERASGKKSLVIVESPTKARTIKRILGDEYEVLASIGHVRDLPKKELGVDIDNGFTPKYVAVTAKKVLPQLRKAAENAGIVYL
;
A
#
# COMPACT_ATOMS: atom_id res chain seq x y z
N MET A 1 27.40 -45.95 -12.58
CA MET A 1 26.59 -45.54 -11.41
C MET A 1 26.68 -44.02 -11.32
N THR A 2 25.79 -43.32 -12.00
CA THR A 2 25.84 -41.86 -12.17
C THR A 2 25.29 -41.17 -10.93
N LEU A 3 26.10 -40.28 -10.35
CA LEU A 3 25.73 -39.42 -9.23
C LEU A 3 24.94 -38.22 -9.78
N THR A 4 23.62 -38.25 -9.62
CA THR A 4 22.74 -37.12 -9.94
C THR A 4 22.86 -36.06 -8.84
N VAL A 5 23.42 -34.89 -9.18
CA VAL A 5 23.47 -33.71 -8.29
C VAL A 5 22.05 -33.18 -8.10
N LYS A 6 21.47 -33.44 -6.93
CA LYS A 6 20.19 -32.89 -6.48
C LYS A 6 20.33 -31.37 -6.31
N LYS A 7 19.80 -30.62 -7.27
CA LYS A 7 19.70 -29.15 -7.24
C LYS A 7 19.16 -28.73 -5.87
N ARG A 8 20.00 -28.09 -5.05
CA ARG A 8 19.59 -27.49 -3.77
C ARG A 8 18.63 -26.35 -4.09
N THR A 9 17.34 -26.63 -4.14
CA THR A 9 16.31 -25.60 -4.07
C THR A 9 16.35 -25.05 -2.66
N SER A 10 17.04 -23.92 -2.48
CA SER A 10 16.94 -23.04 -1.32
C SER A 10 15.57 -22.35 -1.31
N ARG A 11 14.50 -23.15 -1.29
CA ARG A 11 13.17 -22.71 -0.90
C ARG A 11 13.12 -22.94 0.61
N VAL A 12 13.88 -22.13 1.34
CA VAL A 12 13.75 -22.05 2.79
C VAL A 12 12.28 -21.75 3.05
N GLU A 13 11.67 -22.57 3.87
CA GLU A 13 10.35 -22.48 4.45
C GLU A 13 9.91 -21.02 4.70
N ARG A 14 9.25 -20.39 3.72
CA ARG A 14 8.47 -19.19 4.01
C ARG A 14 7.07 -19.66 4.29
N ALA A 15 6.79 -19.76 5.59
CA ALA A 15 5.47 -19.91 6.14
C ALA A 15 4.46 -19.01 5.42
N SER A 16 3.20 -19.44 5.44
CA SER A 16 2.00 -18.71 5.03
C SER A 16 1.84 -17.39 5.81
N GLY A 17 2.78 -16.46 5.64
CA GLY A 17 2.73 -15.11 6.15
C GLY A 17 1.91 -14.26 5.19
N LYS A 18 1.04 -13.42 5.74
CA LYS A 18 0.33 -12.39 4.99
C LYS A 18 1.33 -11.59 4.13
N LYS A 19 1.03 -11.38 2.85
CA LYS A 19 1.85 -10.54 1.96
C LYS A 19 2.03 -9.15 2.56
N SER A 20 3.18 -8.52 2.30
CA SER A 20 3.40 -7.13 2.71
C SER A 20 2.74 -6.18 1.70
N LEU A 21 2.21 -5.05 2.18
CA LEU A 21 1.62 -4.02 1.35
C LEU A 21 2.57 -2.83 1.23
N VAL A 22 2.79 -2.33 0.02
CA VAL A 22 3.47 -1.07 -0.26
C VAL A 22 2.45 -0.12 -0.89
N ILE A 23 2.28 1.07 -0.30
CA ILE A 23 1.38 2.09 -0.84
C ILE A 23 2.24 3.21 -1.43
N VAL A 24 1.98 3.59 -2.68
CA VAL A 24 2.67 4.70 -3.33
C VAL A 24 1.70 5.70 -3.92
N GLU A 25 2.18 6.88 -4.27
CA GLU A 25 1.30 7.96 -4.75
C GLU A 25 0.68 7.67 -6.13
N SER A 26 1.46 7.13 -7.08
CA SER A 26 1.06 7.06 -8.49
C SER A 26 1.02 5.63 -9.05
N PRO A 27 0.09 5.33 -9.99
CA PRO A 27 -0.01 4.01 -10.62
C PRO A 27 1.27 3.56 -11.34
N THR A 28 2.02 4.51 -11.90
CA THR A 28 3.28 4.22 -12.60
C THR A 28 4.36 3.76 -11.63
N LYS A 29 4.51 4.43 -10.47
CA LYS A 29 5.42 3.98 -9.40
C LYS A 29 5.03 2.58 -8.92
N ALA A 30 3.74 2.32 -8.73
CA ALA A 30 3.25 1.02 -8.27
C ALA A 30 3.66 -0.12 -9.23
N ARG A 31 3.47 0.06 -10.53
CA ARG A 31 3.89 -0.92 -11.56
C ARG A 31 5.40 -1.17 -11.53
N THR A 32 6.20 -0.11 -11.44
CA THR A 32 7.67 -0.23 -11.41
C THR A 32 8.15 -0.96 -10.17
N ILE A 33 7.66 -0.57 -8.99
CA ILE A 33 8.08 -1.17 -7.71
C ILE A 33 7.60 -2.62 -7.61
N LYS A 34 6.38 -2.93 -8.08
CA LYS A 34 5.88 -4.30 -8.13
C LYS A 34 6.78 -5.23 -8.95
N ARG A 35 7.31 -4.75 -10.08
CA ARG A 35 8.26 -5.51 -10.90
C ARG A 35 9.58 -5.80 -10.17
N ILE A 36 10.02 -4.89 -9.30
CA ILE A 36 11.26 -5.02 -8.53
C ILE A 36 11.07 -5.97 -7.33
N LEU A 37 9.97 -5.82 -6.58
CA LEU A 37 9.74 -6.54 -5.32
C LEU A 37 9.11 -7.94 -5.50
N GLY A 38 8.48 -8.20 -6.65
CA GLY A 38 7.90 -9.51 -6.95
C GLY A 38 6.60 -9.82 -6.17
N ASP A 39 6.26 -11.09 -6.06
CA ASP A 39 4.93 -11.55 -5.60
C ASP A 39 4.73 -11.60 -4.08
N GLU A 40 5.81 -11.39 -3.33
CA GLU A 40 5.79 -11.30 -1.88
C GLU A 40 5.17 -9.98 -1.40
N TYR A 41 5.12 -8.97 -2.28
CA TYR A 41 4.55 -7.65 -1.99
C TYR A 41 3.32 -7.38 -2.85
N GLU A 42 2.27 -6.87 -2.23
CA GLU A 42 1.20 -6.16 -2.91
C GLU A 42 1.60 -4.68 -3.01
N VAL A 43 1.46 -4.07 -4.18
CA VAL A 43 1.84 -2.65 -4.38
C VAL A 43 0.65 -1.90 -4.96
N LEU A 44 0.10 -0.96 -4.19
CA LEU A 44 -1.09 -0.20 -4.56
C LEU A 44 -0.80 1.30 -4.65
N ALA A 45 -1.58 2.02 -5.44
CA ALA A 45 -1.46 3.46 -5.60
C ALA A 45 -2.60 4.21 -4.88
N SER A 46 -2.27 5.30 -4.17
CA SER A 46 -3.26 6.20 -3.55
C SER A 46 -3.96 7.12 -4.56
N ILE A 47 -3.34 7.28 -5.75
CA ILE A 47 -3.81 8.18 -6.81
C ILE A 47 -3.89 9.61 -6.28
N GLY A 48 -2.78 10.09 -5.72
CA GLY A 48 -2.68 11.42 -5.08
C GLY A 48 -3.16 11.44 -3.63
N HIS A 49 -3.64 12.61 -3.18
CA HIS A 49 -4.11 12.80 -1.80
C HIS A 49 -5.38 11.99 -1.51
N VAL A 50 -5.43 11.37 -0.33
CA VAL A 50 -6.60 10.62 0.14
C VAL A 50 -7.60 11.49 0.90
N ARG A 51 -7.12 12.58 1.50
CA ARG A 51 -7.88 13.56 2.25
C ARG A 51 -7.42 14.97 1.90
N ASP A 52 -8.34 15.92 2.00
CA ASP A 52 -8.08 17.34 1.82
C ASP A 52 -9.03 18.15 2.72
N LEU A 53 -8.83 19.47 2.76
CA LEU A 53 -9.79 20.35 3.38
C LEU A 53 -11.09 20.42 2.54
N PRO A 54 -12.24 20.64 3.19
CA PRO A 54 -13.50 20.91 2.53
C PRO A 54 -13.36 22.03 1.48
N LYS A 55 -13.88 21.81 0.27
CA LYS A 55 -13.75 22.80 -0.83
C LYS A 55 -14.60 24.07 -0.66
N LYS A 56 -15.60 24.04 0.23
CA LYS A 56 -16.65 25.07 0.33
C LYS A 56 -16.67 25.80 1.68
N GLU A 57 -15.76 25.47 2.58
CA GLU A 57 -15.62 26.10 3.89
C GLU A 57 -14.12 26.23 4.19
N LEU A 58 -13.75 27.10 5.13
CA LEU A 58 -12.34 27.32 5.49
C LEU A 58 -11.62 26.01 5.86
N GLY A 59 -12.35 25.06 6.46
CA GLY A 59 -11.82 23.75 6.81
C GLY A 59 -10.80 23.78 7.95
N VAL A 60 -10.59 24.93 8.58
CA VAL A 60 -9.67 25.10 9.71
C VAL A 60 -10.38 25.91 10.79
N ASP A 61 -10.33 25.42 12.01
CA ASP A 61 -10.82 26.11 13.20
C ASP A 61 -9.73 27.04 13.73
N ILE A 62 -9.83 28.34 13.45
CA ILE A 62 -8.84 29.36 13.83
C ILE A 62 -8.82 29.58 15.35
N ASP A 63 -9.98 29.50 16.00
CA ASP A 63 -10.13 29.81 17.41
C ASP A 63 -9.64 28.66 18.30
N ASN A 64 -9.72 27.41 17.80
CA ASN A 64 -9.26 26.22 18.50
C ASN A 64 -7.96 25.65 17.90
N GLY A 65 -6.92 26.49 17.84
CA GLY A 65 -5.54 26.04 17.57
C GLY A 65 -5.29 25.58 16.14
N PHE A 66 -6.00 26.14 15.16
CA PHE A 66 -5.88 25.80 13.74
C PHE A 66 -6.20 24.33 13.44
N THR A 67 -7.17 23.75 14.16
CA THR A 67 -7.56 22.34 13.96
C THR A 67 -8.17 22.13 12.56
N PRO A 68 -7.58 21.27 11.70
CA PRO A 68 -8.09 21.05 10.36
C PRO A 68 -9.24 20.02 10.36
N LYS A 69 -10.27 20.31 9.57
CA LYS A 69 -11.31 19.36 9.18
C LYS A 69 -10.91 18.72 7.85
N TYR A 70 -10.76 17.40 7.84
CA TYR A 70 -10.42 16.66 6.62
C TYR A 70 -11.62 15.92 6.04
N VAL A 71 -11.74 15.95 4.71
CA VAL A 71 -12.73 15.19 3.93
C VAL A 71 -12.01 14.29 2.93
N ALA A 72 -12.61 13.14 2.60
CA ALA A 72 -12.03 12.24 1.60
C ALA A 72 -12.15 12.85 0.20
N VAL A 73 -11.04 12.89 -0.56
CA VAL A 73 -10.99 13.45 -1.92
C VAL A 73 -10.62 12.45 -3.00
N THR A 74 -10.08 11.28 -2.64
CA THR A 74 -9.75 10.25 -3.62
C THR A 74 -10.99 9.49 -4.08
N ALA A 75 -10.85 8.74 -5.18
CA ALA A 75 -11.93 7.97 -5.76
C ALA A 75 -12.56 7.00 -4.74
N LYS A 76 -13.89 6.88 -4.78
CA LYS A 76 -14.69 6.03 -3.87
C LYS A 76 -14.19 4.57 -3.78
N LYS A 77 -13.45 4.08 -4.79
CA LYS A 77 -12.92 2.72 -4.85
C LYS A 77 -11.55 2.55 -4.21
N VAL A 78 -10.70 3.59 -4.19
CA VAL A 78 -9.30 3.50 -3.74
C VAL A 78 -9.23 3.30 -2.23
N LEU A 79 -9.97 4.10 -1.45
CA LEU A 79 -9.98 4.01 0.01
C LEU A 79 -10.41 2.64 0.54
N PRO A 80 -11.54 2.05 0.07
CA PRO A 80 -11.92 0.69 0.48
C PRO A 80 -10.89 -0.36 0.09
N GLN A 81 -10.26 -0.24 -1.10
CA GLN A 81 -9.22 -1.17 -1.54
C GLN A 81 -7.98 -1.10 -0.65
N LEU A 82 -7.48 0.11 -0.37
CA LEU A 82 -6.31 0.30 0.50
C LEU A 82 -6.58 -0.19 1.94
N ARG A 83 -7.76 0.08 2.49
CA ARG A 83 -8.16 -0.44 3.82
C ARG A 83 -8.16 -1.96 3.85
N LYS A 84 -8.84 -2.58 2.89
CA LYS A 84 -8.91 -4.05 2.80
C LYS A 84 -7.52 -4.67 2.63
N ALA A 85 -6.67 -4.08 1.79
CA ALA A 85 -5.30 -4.57 1.61
C ALA A 85 -4.48 -4.44 2.89
N ALA A 86 -4.58 -3.31 3.59
CA ALA A 86 -3.85 -3.07 4.84
C ALA A 86 -4.27 -4.02 5.97
N GLU A 87 -5.57 -4.31 6.12
CA GLU A 87 -6.09 -5.29 7.09
C GLU A 87 -5.57 -6.71 6.84
N ASN A 88 -5.36 -7.04 5.57
CA ASN A 88 -4.88 -8.36 5.14
C ASN A 88 -3.35 -8.44 5.03
N ALA A 89 -2.64 -7.32 5.18
CA ALA A 89 -1.18 -7.29 5.10
C ALA A 89 -0.52 -7.68 6.41
N GLY A 90 0.67 -8.26 6.33
CA GLY A 90 1.52 -8.47 7.52
C GLY A 90 2.19 -7.17 7.96
N ILE A 91 2.76 -6.44 6.99
CA ILE A 91 3.45 -5.15 7.18
C ILE A 91 2.97 -4.19 6.10
N VAL A 92 2.82 -2.91 6.46
CA VAL A 92 2.49 -1.82 5.53
C VAL A 92 3.68 -0.87 5.42
N TYR A 93 4.13 -0.61 4.20
CA TYR A 93 5.16 0.38 3.85
C TYR A 93 4.50 1.57 3.13
N LEU A 94 4.96 2.78 3.45
CA LEU A 94 4.48 4.06 2.91
C LEU A 94 5.61 4.80 2.19
#